data_AF-A1AV21-F1
#
_entry.id   AF-A1AV21-F1
#
_cell.length_a   1.000
_cell.length_b   1.000
_cell.length_c   1.000
_cell.angle_alpha   90.00
_cell.angle_beta   90.00
_cell.angle_gamma   90.00
#
_symmetry.space_group_name_H-M   'P 1'
#
loop_
_entity.id
_entity.type
_entity.pdbx_description
1 polymer ?
#
loop_
_entity_poly.entity_id
_entity_poly.type
_entity_poly.pdbx_seq_one_letter_code
_entity_poly.pdbx_strand_id
1 'polypeptide(L)'
;MLIFRPLDASHDRKAFDCGVEALNTFLKKTARQHREKGLSNTFVLADEHSPHTILGFFTLSFVEVDAASLPGGFSRRLPKSSRLPAAKLARLAVDTSCQGRRYGALLLGVCRA
;
A
#
# COMPACT_ATOMS: atom_id res chain seq x y z
N MET A 1 14.57 -8.01 13.09
CA MET A 1 13.85 -8.84 12.07
C MET A 1 12.80 -7.97 11.42
N LEU A 2 12.51 -8.11 10.12
CA LEU A 2 11.48 -7.29 9.48
C LEU A 2 10.08 -7.87 9.70
N ILE A 3 9.13 -7.01 10.08
CA ILE A 3 7.75 -7.38 10.35
C ILE A 3 6.78 -6.50 9.54
N PHE A 4 5.65 -7.11 9.16
CA PHE A 4 4.54 -6.43 8.48
C PHE A 4 3.34 -6.34 9.41
N ARG A 5 2.74 -5.16 9.49
CA ARG A 5 1.55 -4.97 10.33
C ARG A 5 0.61 -3.92 9.75
N PRO A 6 -0.70 -3.97 10.05
CA PRO A 6 -1.59 -2.87 9.77
C PRO A 6 -1.04 -1.58 10.41
N LEU A 7 -1.11 -0.47 9.69
CA LEU A 7 -0.83 0.85 10.26
C LEU A 7 -1.70 1.04 11.50
N ASP A 8 -1.29 1.74 12.54
CA ASP A 8 -2.15 2.05 13.70
C ASP A 8 -1.64 3.32 14.41
N ALA A 9 -2.23 3.66 15.56
CA ALA A 9 -1.86 4.86 16.31
C ALA A 9 -0.43 4.82 16.87
N SER A 10 0.14 3.63 17.09
CA SER A 10 1.46 3.46 17.71
C SER A 10 2.62 3.75 16.76
N HIS A 11 2.38 3.83 15.44
CA HIS A 11 3.44 4.06 14.47
C HIS A 11 3.79 5.55 14.35
N ASP A 12 5.09 5.84 14.32
CA ASP A 12 5.61 7.19 14.11
C ASP A 12 5.53 7.59 12.63
N ARG A 13 4.34 8.05 12.25
CA ARG A 13 4.06 8.55 10.90
C ARG A 13 4.72 9.91 10.64
N LYS A 14 5.03 10.69 11.68
CA LYS A 14 5.54 12.05 11.53
C LYS A 14 6.98 12.04 11.04
N ALA A 15 7.78 11.09 11.52
CA ALA A 15 9.16 10.89 11.12
C ALA A 15 9.35 10.33 9.70
N PHE A 16 8.32 9.69 9.11
CA PHE A 16 8.43 9.09 7.78
C PHE A 16 8.65 10.14 6.68
N ASP A 17 9.62 9.87 5.80
CA ASP A 17 9.87 10.65 4.60
C ASP A 17 10.39 9.77 3.45
N CYS A 18 9.61 9.65 2.37
CA CYS A 18 10.00 8.94 1.15
C CYS A 18 10.49 9.86 0.01
N GLY A 19 10.63 11.17 0.25
CA GLY A 19 11.00 12.18 -0.75
C GLY A 19 9.85 12.64 -1.65
N VAL A 20 8.65 12.07 -1.48
CA VAL A 20 7.44 12.44 -2.24
C VAL A 20 6.38 12.99 -1.29
N GLU A 21 6.19 14.31 -1.32
CA GLU A 21 5.32 15.03 -0.36
C GLU A 21 3.89 14.49 -0.33
N ALA A 22 3.31 14.16 -1.49
CA ALA A 22 1.95 13.62 -1.56
C ALA A 22 1.80 12.28 -0.80
N LEU A 23 2.83 11.42 -0.82
CA LEU A 23 2.83 10.14 -0.11
C LEU A 23 3.06 10.34 1.39
N ASN A 24 3.98 11.24 1.75
CA ASN A 24 4.25 11.61 3.14
C ASN A 24 3.01 12.20 3.82
N THR A 25 2.38 13.19 3.17
CA THR A 25 1.16 13.83 3.68
C THR A 25 0.01 12.83 3.82
N PHE A 26 -0.16 11.92 2.84
CA PHE A 26 -1.17 10.87 2.94
C PHE A 26 -0.95 9.97 4.17
N LEU A 27 0.28 9.48 4.39
CA LEU A 27 0.58 8.61 5.53
C LEU A 27 0.35 9.34 6.87
N LYS A 28 0.80 10.60 6.95
CA LYS A 28 0.73 11.44 8.15
C LYS A 28 -0.71 11.79 8.53
N LYS A 29 -1.53 12.17 7.55
CA LYS A 29 -2.84 12.80 7.81
C LYS A 29 -4.04 11.90 7.51
N THR A 30 -3.93 10.96 6.57
CA THR A 30 -5.10 10.33 5.93
C THR A 30 -5.14 8.80 6.11
N ALA A 31 -4.01 8.11 5.95
CA ALA A 31 -3.95 6.65 5.84
C ALA A 31 -4.63 5.90 6.99
N ARG A 32 -4.41 6.36 8.24
CA ARG A 32 -5.03 5.75 9.43
C ARG A 32 -6.55 5.88 9.41
N GLN A 33 -7.07 7.08 9.15
CA GLN A 33 -8.50 7.34 9.13
C GLN A 33 -9.19 6.53 8.01
N HIS A 34 -8.57 6.44 6.84
CA HIS A 34 -9.10 5.61 5.76
C HIS A 34 -9.19 4.13 6.14
N ARG A 35 -8.21 3.60 6.87
CA ARG A 35 -8.24 2.21 7.33
C ARG A 35 -9.32 1.98 8.39
N GLU A 36 -9.44 2.89 9.35
CA GLU A 36 -10.49 2.83 10.39
C GLU A 36 -11.90 2.92 9.80
N LYS A 37 -12.06 3.65 8.70
CA LYS A 37 -13.34 3.76 7.96
C LYS A 37 -13.53 2.68 6.88
N GLY A 38 -12.61 1.74 6.73
CA GLY A 38 -12.69 0.69 5.70
C GLY A 38 -12.55 1.17 4.26
N LEU A 39 -12.08 2.41 4.03
CA LEU A 39 -11.91 2.99 2.69
C LEU A 39 -10.66 2.46 1.98
N SER A 40 -9.60 2.18 2.73
CA SER A 40 -8.38 1.57 2.20
C SER A 40 -7.57 0.91 3.31
N ASN A 41 -6.95 -0.22 3.03
CA ASN A 41 -6.09 -0.94 3.97
C ASN A 41 -4.64 -0.51 3.80
N THR A 42 -4.04 0.06 4.85
CA THR A 42 -2.62 0.45 4.84
C THR A 42 -1.83 -0.43 5.79
N PHE A 43 -0.72 -0.97 5.30
CA PHE A 43 0.22 -1.81 6.04
C PHE A 43 1.60 -1.17 6.02
N VAL A 44 2.37 -1.39 7.08
CA VAL A 44 3.73 -0.88 7.24
C VAL A 44 4.73 -2.02 7.40
N LEU A 45 5.94 -1.77 6.91
CA LEU A 45 7.13 -2.55 7.20
C LEU A 45 7.88 -1.86 8.35
N ALA A 46 8.19 -2.60 9.40
CA ALA A 46 8.96 -2.14 10.54
C ALA A 46 10.06 -3.15 10.89
N ASP A 47 11.04 -2.73 11.71
CA ASP A 47 11.94 -3.67 12.37
C ASP A 47 11.35 -4.06 13.73
N GLU A 48 11.45 -5.33 14.10
CA GLU A 48 10.99 -5.87 15.37
C GLU A 48 11.63 -5.19 16.60
N HIS A 49 12.87 -4.72 16.49
CA HIS A 49 13.54 -3.97 17.56
C HIS A 49 13.08 -2.50 17.63
N SER A 50 12.36 -2.01 16.62
CA SER A 50 11.82 -0.65 16.57
C SER A 50 10.46 -0.65 15.85
N PRO A 51 9.45 -1.31 16.45
CA PRO A 51 8.19 -1.65 15.76
C PRO A 51 7.33 -0.43 15.43
N HIS A 52 7.63 0.72 16.04
CA HIS A 52 6.95 2.00 15.79
C HIS A 52 7.53 2.76 14.60
N THR A 53 8.77 2.46 14.18
CA THR A 53 9.45 3.11 13.07
C THR A 53 8.99 2.50 11.74
N ILE A 54 8.51 3.35 10.84
CA ILE A 54 8.02 2.94 9.53
C ILE A 54 9.18 2.96 8.53
N LEU A 55 9.62 1.78 8.07
CA LEU A 55 10.65 1.64 7.03
C LEU A 55 10.06 1.76 5.62
N GLY A 56 8.76 1.51 5.49
CA GLY A 56 8.00 1.63 4.26
C GLY A 56 6.54 1.26 4.49
N PHE A 57 5.68 1.58 3.54
CA PHE A 57 4.25 1.26 3.61
C PHE A 57 3.66 0.98 2.23
N PHE A 58 2.53 0.26 2.22
CA PHE A 58 1.67 0.16 1.06
C PHE A 58 0.20 0.30 1.44
N THR A 59 -0.62 0.73 0.48
CA THR A 59 -2.06 0.88 0.65
C THR A 59 -2.81 0.16 -0.45
N LEU A 60 -3.80 -0.65 -0.07
CA LEU A 60 -4.76 -1.30 -0.94
C LEU A 60 -6.13 -0.66 -0.83
N SER A 61 -6.80 -0.47 -1.96
CA SER A 61 -8.21 -0.09 -2.04
C SER A 61 -8.95 -1.05 -2.95
N PHE A 62 -10.19 -1.41 -2.59
CA PHE A 62 -11.05 -2.19 -3.47
C PHE A 62 -11.65 -1.28 -4.54
N VAL A 63 -11.64 -1.75 -5.77
CA VAL A 63 -12.20 -1.06 -6.94
C VAL A 63 -12.91 -2.06 -7.83
N GLU A 64 -13.81 -1.57 -8.67
CA GLU A 64 -14.33 -2.32 -9.81
C GLU A 64 -13.63 -1.85 -11.09
N VAL A 65 -13.34 -2.79 -11.97
CA VAL A 65 -12.72 -2.52 -13.27
C VAL A 65 -13.61 -3.04 -14.38
N ASP A 66 -13.76 -2.25 -15.44
CA ASP A 66 -14.48 -2.68 -16.64
C ASP A 66 -13.64 -3.72 -17.39
N ALA A 67 -14.19 -4.91 -17.62
CA ALA A 67 -13.53 -5.95 -18.39
C ALA A 67 -13.14 -5.49 -19.81
N ALA A 68 -13.90 -4.56 -20.41
CA ALA A 68 -13.58 -3.98 -21.72
C ALA A 68 -12.34 -3.07 -21.70
N SER A 69 -11.96 -2.53 -20.53
CA SER A 69 -10.76 -1.68 -20.37
C SER A 69 -9.47 -2.48 -20.22
N LEU A 70 -9.55 -3.80 -20.07
CA LEU A 70 -8.39 -4.65 -19.86
C LEU A 70 -7.61 -4.87 -21.18
N PRO A 71 -6.26 -4.88 -21.14
CA PRO A 71 -5.43 -5.18 -22.31
C PRO A 71 -5.82 -6.53 -22.93
N GLY A 72 -5.82 -6.60 -24.26
CA GLY A 72 -6.54 -7.60 -25.09
C GLY A 72 -6.26 -9.09 -24.85
N GLY A 73 -5.32 -9.45 -23.98
CA GLY A 73 -5.13 -10.83 -23.51
C GLY A 73 -6.03 -11.21 -22.33
N PHE A 74 -6.33 -10.26 -21.42
CA PHE A 74 -7.07 -10.52 -20.18
C PHE A 74 -8.58 -10.49 -20.39
N SER A 75 -9.07 -9.63 -21.28
CA SER A 75 -10.50 -9.48 -21.57
C SER A 75 -11.09 -10.63 -22.39
N ARG A 76 -10.26 -11.43 -23.07
CA ARG A 76 -10.74 -12.45 -24.03
C ARG A 76 -11.51 -13.61 -23.39
N ARG A 77 -11.28 -13.86 -22.09
CA ARG A 77 -11.96 -14.91 -21.32
C ARG A 77 -13.09 -14.39 -20.43
N LEU A 78 -13.37 -13.08 -20.48
CA LEU A 78 -14.30 -12.42 -19.56
C LEU A 78 -15.48 -11.84 -20.36
N PRO A 79 -16.71 -11.83 -19.82
CA PRO A 79 -17.82 -11.14 -20.46
C PRO A 79 -17.49 -9.66 -20.61
N LYS A 80 -17.58 -9.13 -21.84
CA LYS A 80 -17.23 -7.73 -22.15
C LYS A 80 -18.03 -6.69 -21.36
N SER A 81 -19.20 -7.06 -20.87
CA SER A 81 -20.12 -6.21 -20.09
C SER A 81 -19.96 -6.36 -18.57
N SER A 82 -18.98 -7.16 -18.11
CA SER A 82 -18.78 -7.42 -16.68
C SER A 82 -17.91 -6.37 -16.01
N ARG A 83 -18.30 -5.97 -14.80
CA ARG A 83 -17.42 -5.31 -13.84
C ARG A 83 -16.76 -6.36 -12.99
N LEU A 84 -15.45 -6.24 -12.79
CA LEU A 84 -14.64 -7.20 -12.06
C LEU A 84 -14.16 -6.58 -10.75
N PRO A 85 -14.32 -7.27 -9.61
CA PRO A 85 -13.72 -6.81 -8.37
C PRO A 85 -12.20 -6.89 -8.48
N ALA A 86 -11.51 -5.85 -8.01
CA ALA A 86 -10.05 -5.80 -8.00
C ALA A 86 -9.53 -5.10 -6.74
N ALA A 87 -8.30 -5.46 -6.35
CA ALA A 87 -7.52 -4.70 -5.39
C ALA A 87 -6.54 -3.80 -6.14
N LYS A 88 -6.61 -2.49 -5.89
CA LYS A 88 -5.67 -1.51 -6.42
C LYS A 88 -4.56 -1.28 -5.40
N LEU A 89 -3.31 -1.47 -5.82
CA LEU A 89 -2.14 -0.92 -5.11
C LEU A 89 -2.14 0.60 -5.28
N ALA A 90 -2.82 1.28 -4.35
CA ALA A 90 -3.07 2.71 -4.44
C ALA A 90 -1.79 3.51 -4.18
N ARG A 91 -0.96 3.06 -3.23
CA ARG A 91 0.26 3.74 -2.80
C ARG A 91 1.29 2.71 -2.34
N LEU A 92 2.55 2.98 -2.62
CA LEU A 92 3.72 2.22 -2.17
C LEU A 92 4.86 3.21 -1.95
N ALA A 93 5.50 3.15 -0.79
CA ALA A 93 6.63 4.03 -0.47
C ALA A 93 7.62 3.33 0.47
N VAL A 94 8.89 3.71 0.34
CA VAL A 94 9.98 3.31 1.24
C VAL A 94 10.61 4.59 1.77
N ASP A 95 10.88 4.63 3.08
CA ASP A 95 11.55 5.76 3.70
C ASP A 95 12.92 5.99 3.05
N THR A 96 13.30 7.25 2.84
CA THR A 96 14.55 7.66 2.17
C THR A 96 15.77 7.02 2.78
N SER A 97 15.82 6.90 4.11
CA SER A 97 16.92 6.23 4.83
C SER A 97 17.06 4.73 4.51
N CYS A 98 16.02 4.14 3.94
CA CYS A 98 15.90 2.70 3.67
C CYS A 98 15.82 2.36 2.17
N GLN A 99 15.90 3.36 1.28
CA GLN A 99 15.89 3.13 -0.17
C GLN A 99 17.16 2.36 -0.59
N GLY A 100 17.09 1.67 -1.73
CA GLY A 100 18.16 0.78 -2.22
C GLY A 100 18.24 -0.58 -1.51
N ARG A 101 17.54 -0.79 -0.38
CA ARG A 101 17.55 -2.06 0.39
C ARG A 101 16.53 -3.11 -0.08
N ARG A 102 15.94 -2.92 -1.27
CA ARG A 102 14.88 -3.77 -1.86
C ARG A 102 13.58 -3.88 -1.05
N TYR A 103 13.37 -3.01 -0.05
CA TYR A 103 12.13 -3.02 0.75
C TYR A 103 10.86 -2.75 -0.07
N GLY A 104 10.96 -2.01 -1.18
CA GLY A 104 9.83 -1.83 -2.11
C GLY A 104 9.38 -3.15 -2.74
N ALA A 105 10.33 -3.99 -3.16
CA ALA A 105 10.04 -5.30 -3.72
C ALA A 105 9.49 -6.26 -2.66
N LEU A 106 10.01 -6.17 -1.42
CA LEU A 106 9.51 -6.93 -0.27
C LEU A 106 8.05 -6.57 0.05
N LEU A 107 7.74 -5.26 0.11
CA LEU A 107 6.37 -4.74 0.30
C LEU A 107 5.43 -5.22 -0.81
N LEU A 108 5.85 -5.17 -2.07
CA LEU A 108 5.06 -5.67 -3.18
C LEU A 108 4.84 -7.19 -3.13
N GLY A 109 5.86 -7.95 -2.74
CA GLY A 109 5.79 -9.41 -2.66
C GLY A 109 4.84 -9.93 -1.57
N VAL A 110 4.63 -9.16 -0.50
CA VAL A 110 3.67 -9.48 0.57
C VAL A 110 2.23 -9.12 0.18
N CYS A 111 2.04 -8.26 -0.82
CA CYS A 111 0.74 -7.98 -1.41
C CYS A 111 0.25 -9.17 -2.27
N ARG A 112 0.01 -10.32 -1.64
CA ARG A 112 -0.66 -11.46 -2.28
C ARG A 112 -2.16 -11.27 -2.15
N ALA A 113 -2.81 -11.04 -3.29
CA ALA A 113 -4.26 -11.14 -3.44
C ALA A 113 -4.68 -12.61 -3.54
#